data_AF-A0A0A8YEZ7-F1
#
_entry.id   AF-A0A0A8YEZ7-F1
#
_cell.length_a   1.000
_cell.length_b   1.000
_cell.length_c   1.000
_cell.angle_alpha   90.00
_cell.angle_beta   90.00
_cell.angle_gamma   90.00
#
_symmetry.space_group_name_H-M   'P 1'
#
loop_
_entity.id
_entity.type
_entity.pdbx_description
1 polymer ?
#
loop_
_entity_poly.entity_id
_entity_poly.type
_entity_poly.pdbx_seq_one_letter_code
_entity_poly.pdbx_strand_id
1 'polypeptide(L)'
;MLAFSGCYYGGGEKERRELGAIRKRWSTLHISDPEKGRRQGRCPLTPEEVGLMLRALGYGSDVHVYVASGEIYGGEDTLAPLEVLFPNFHTKETVSSNEELAPFLKFSSRMAAIDFIVCDGSDAFVANNNGNMAKILAGRRRYFGHKRTIRPNAKQLYPLFMKRGNISWGAFSSEVRIIQKGYMGEPMEIMPGRGEFHANPAACICEKTSRNSLVKSSSRSNQEPVNDTVIGKAIGKPPYPVYTDEEVDGSDTEDDPTGRGETIDAEADDDSVVRREDSELEEILSD
;
A
#
# COMPACT_ATOMS: atom_id res chain seq x y z
N MET A 1 -11.16 -1.76 -3.86
CA MET A 1 -9.78 -2.20 -3.59
C MET A 1 -9.54 -3.70 -3.78
N LEU A 2 -10.23 -4.62 -3.10
CA LEU A 2 -9.92 -6.06 -3.20
C LEU A 2 -10.12 -6.65 -4.62
N ALA A 3 -11.24 -6.33 -5.28
CA ALA A 3 -11.47 -6.78 -6.66
C ALA A 3 -10.41 -6.21 -7.63
N PHE A 4 -10.01 -4.96 -7.44
CA PHE A 4 -9.02 -4.26 -8.25
C PHE A 4 -7.61 -4.87 -8.15
N SER A 5 -7.26 -5.52 -7.03
CA SER A 5 -5.94 -6.17 -6.89
C SER A 5 -5.75 -7.36 -7.83
N GLY A 6 -6.82 -7.87 -8.44
CA GLY A 6 -6.78 -9.03 -9.33
C GLY A 6 -6.52 -10.38 -8.65
N CYS A 7 -6.46 -10.41 -7.32
CA CYS A 7 -6.06 -11.58 -6.54
C CYS A 7 -7.25 -12.43 -6.09
N TYR A 8 -6.98 -13.68 -5.72
CA TYR A 8 -7.93 -14.59 -5.09
C TYR A 8 -7.39 -15.06 -3.74
N TYR A 9 -8.28 -15.37 -2.81
CA TYR A 9 -7.95 -15.62 -1.40
C TYR A 9 -8.49 -16.98 -0.91
N GLY A 10 -8.72 -17.90 -1.85
CA GLY A 10 -9.12 -19.27 -1.54
C GLY A 10 -10.64 -19.49 -1.46
N GLY A 11 -11.45 -18.52 -1.91
CA GLY A 11 -12.91 -18.63 -1.94
C GLY A 11 -13.48 -19.45 -3.12
N GLY A 12 -12.61 -20.13 -3.88
CA GLY A 12 -12.97 -21.05 -4.96
C GLY A 12 -13.71 -20.40 -6.12
N GLU A 13 -14.54 -21.19 -6.81
CA GLU A 13 -15.30 -20.73 -7.99
C GLU A 13 -16.32 -19.64 -7.66
N LYS A 14 -16.80 -19.58 -6.40
CA LYS A 14 -17.70 -18.51 -5.96
C LYS A 14 -16.99 -17.15 -6.02
N GLU A 15 -15.82 -17.07 -5.39
CA GLU A 15 -15.00 -15.86 -5.38
C GLU A 15 -14.58 -15.45 -6.79
N ARG A 16 -14.17 -16.41 -7.62
CA ARG A 16 -13.77 -16.14 -9.01
C ARG A 16 -14.89 -15.48 -9.82
N ARG A 17 -16.12 -15.98 -9.67
CA ARG A 17 -17.29 -15.44 -10.37
C ARG A 17 -17.67 -14.05 -9.88
N GLU A 18 -17.76 -13.88 -8.55
CA GLU A 18 -18.21 -12.63 -7.94
C GLU A 18 -17.20 -11.51 -8.15
N LEU A 19 -15.92 -11.73 -7.82
CA LEU A 19 -14.88 -10.73 -8.08
C LEU A 19 -14.68 -10.50 -9.59
N GLY A 20 -14.82 -11.54 -10.41
CA GLY A 20 -14.78 -11.44 -11.87
C GLY A 20 -15.87 -10.52 -12.44
N ALA A 21 -17.07 -10.54 -11.86
CA ALA A 21 -18.15 -9.64 -12.26
C ALA A 21 -17.83 -8.17 -11.91
N ILE A 22 -17.28 -7.91 -10.74
CA ILE A 22 -16.90 -6.55 -10.30
C ILE A 22 -15.75 -6.02 -11.17
N ARG A 23 -14.77 -6.86 -11.51
CA ARG A 23 -13.58 -6.50 -12.31
C ARG A 23 -13.90 -5.99 -13.72
N LYS A 24 -15.03 -6.40 -14.29
CA LYS A 24 -15.50 -5.91 -15.62
C LYS A 24 -15.68 -4.40 -15.68
N ARG A 25 -15.77 -3.72 -14.52
CA ARG A 25 -15.84 -2.26 -14.44
C ARG A 25 -14.52 -1.57 -14.85
N TRP A 26 -13.38 -2.25 -14.74
CA TRP A 26 -12.07 -1.71 -15.09
C TRP A 26 -11.55 -2.36 -16.37
N SER A 27 -11.71 -1.66 -17.50
CA SER A 27 -11.26 -2.12 -18.83
C SER A 27 -9.74 -2.29 -18.93
N THR A 28 -8.98 -1.53 -18.12
CA THR A 28 -7.51 -1.56 -18.06
C THR A 28 -6.96 -2.65 -17.15
N LEU A 29 -7.81 -3.35 -16.40
CA LEU A 29 -7.37 -4.36 -15.44
C LEU A 29 -7.14 -5.70 -16.13
N HIS A 30 -5.94 -5.87 -16.69
CA HIS A 30 -5.50 -7.13 -17.29
C HIS A 30 -4.88 -8.06 -16.24
N ILE A 31 -5.61 -9.13 -15.90
CA ILE A 31 -5.16 -10.11 -14.90
C ILE A 31 -4.70 -11.38 -15.63
N SER A 32 -3.40 -11.46 -15.93
CA SER A 32 -2.82 -12.64 -16.60
C SER A 32 -2.49 -13.77 -15.60
N ASP A 33 -2.01 -13.43 -14.40
CA ASP A 33 -1.66 -14.40 -13.34
C ASP A 33 -1.89 -13.81 -11.93
N PRO A 34 -3.04 -14.10 -11.29
CA PRO A 34 -3.34 -13.67 -9.91
C PRO A 34 -2.30 -14.14 -8.87
N GLU A 35 -1.75 -15.34 -9.03
CA GLU A 35 -0.80 -15.93 -8.09
C GLU A 35 0.58 -15.27 -8.21
N LYS A 36 0.97 -14.84 -9.41
CA LYS A 36 2.14 -13.99 -9.61
C LYS A 36 1.98 -12.66 -8.88
N GLY A 37 0.81 -12.03 -8.94
CA GLY A 37 0.51 -10.81 -8.18
C GLY A 37 0.75 -10.99 -6.68
N ARG A 38 0.26 -12.11 -6.12
CA ARG A 38 0.41 -12.45 -4.70
C ARG A 38 1.87 -12.69 -4.32
N ARG A 39 2.60 -13.47 -5.12
CA ARG A 39 4.04 -13.71 -4.95
C ARG A 39 4.90 -12.45 -5.06
N GLN A 40 4.47 -11.48 -5.86
CA GLN A 40 5.15 -10.19 -6.01
C GLN A 40 4.78 -9.17 -4.93
N GLY A 41 3.84 -9.49 -4.03
CA GLY A 41 3.37 -8.59 -2.99
C GLY A 41 2.43 -7.48 -3.48
N ARG A 42 1.81 -7.67 -4.65
CA ARG A 42 0.80 -6.73 -5.20
C ARG A 42 -0.59 -6.95 -4.60
N CYS A 43 -0.82 -8.11 -3.99
CA CYS A 43 -2.07 -8.39 -3.29
C CYS A 43 -2.01 -7.88 -1.84
N PRO A 44 -3.10 -7.27 -1.35
CA PRO A 44 -3.33 -7.11 0.08
C PRO A 44 -3.21 -8.44 0.84
N LEU A 45 -2.88 -8.35 2.13
CA LEU A 45 -2.95 -9.49 3.04
C LEU A 45 -4.40 -9.80 3.41
N THR A 46 -4.69 -11.06 3.75
CA THR A 46 -5.97 -11.44 4.36
C THR A 46 -6.08 -10.88 5.79
N PRO A 47 -7.29 -10.73 6.37
CA PRO A 47 -7.43 -10.32 7.76
C PRO A 47 -6.66 -11.22 8.74
N GLU A 48 -6.62 -12.53 8.50
CA GLU A 48 -5.79 -13.47 9.28
C GLU A 48 -4.29 -13.14 9.17
N GLU A 49 -3.78 -12.92 7.95
CA GLU A 49 -2.37 -12.60 7.70
C GLU A 49 -1.98 -11.25 8.35
N VAL A 50 -2.85 -10.24 8.28
CA VAL A 50 -2.68 -8.96 9.00
C VAL A 50 -2.62 -9.21 10.50
N GLY A 51 -3.55 -10.00 11.04
CA GLY A 51 -3.60 -10.30 12.46
C GLY A 51 -2.33 -11.03 12.93
N LEU A 52 -1.90 -12.07 12.22
CA LEU A 52 -0.67 -12.81 12.50
C LEU A 52 0.57 -11.92 12.47
N MET A 53 0.65 -11.01 11.49
CA MET A 53 1.75 -10.03 11.41
C MET A 53 1.77 -9.12 12.64
N LEU A 54 0.62 -8.57 13.04
CA LEU A 54 0.53 -7.69 14.22
C LEU A 54 0.92 -8.43 15.51
N ARG A 55 0.40 -9.64 15.71
CA ARG A 55 0.78 -10.49 16.84
C ARG A 55 2.28 -10.79 16.85
N ALA A 56 2.87 -11.05 15.69
CA ALA A 56 4.30 -11.30 15.54
C ALA A 56 5.15 -10.04 15.81
N LEU A 57 4.66 -8.85 15.47
CA LEU A 57 5.30 -7.58 15.78
C LEU A 57 5.24 -7.22 17.27
N GLY A 58 4.39 -7.90 18.05
CA GLY A 58 4.30 -7.77 19.51
C GLY A 58 3.04 -7.08 20.02
N TYR A 59 2.05 -6.82 19.16
CA TYR A 59 0.76 -6.28 19.60
C TYR A 59 -0.02 -7.33 20.41
N GLY A 60 -0.39 -6.95 21.64
CA GLY A 60 -1.22 -7.75 22.55
C GLY A 60 -2.63 -7.96 22.02
N SER A 61 -3.40 -8.90 22.58
CA SER A 61 -4.78 -9.16 22.12
C SER A 61 -5.76 -8.14 22.69
N ASP A 62 -5.32 -7.42 23.72
CA ASP A 62 -6.00 -6.32 24.39
C ASP A 62 -6.00 -5.02 23.58
N VAL A 63 -5.18 -4.91 22.52
CA VAL A 63 -5.17 -3.70 21.69
C VAL A 63 -6.49 -3.54 20.94
N HIS A 64 -6.94 -2.30 20.82
CA HIS A 64 -8.11 -1.96 20.03
C HIS A 64 -7.75 -1.89 18.55
N VAL A 65 -8.46 -2.64 17.71
CA VAL A 65 -8.27 -2.65 16.26
C VAL A 65 -9.47 -1.99 15.61
N TYR A 66 -9.24 -0.89 14.90
CA TYR A 66 -10.23 -0.25 14.05
C TYR A 66 -9.99 -0.63 12.58
N VAL A 67 -11.01 -1.16 11.90
CA VAL A 67 -10.93 -1.49 10.47
C VAL A 67 -11.54 -0.37 9.63
N ALA A 68 -10.65 0.42 9.03
CA ALA A 68 -10.98 1.39 8.00
C ALA A 68 -11.17 0.67 6.65
N SER A 69 -12.42 0.37 6.30
CA SER A 69 -12.76 -0.26 5.03
C SER A 69 -14.14 0.18 4.55
N GLY A 70 -14.29 0.20 3.23
CA GLY A 70 -15.61 0.08 2.59
C GLY A 70 -16.18 -1.33 2.76
N GLU A 71 -17.08 -1.74 1.87
CA GLU A 71 -17.65 -3.08 1.89
C GLU A 71 -16.56 -4.17 1.82
N ILE A 72 -16.59 -5.07 2.80
CA ILE A 72 -15.63 -6.18 2.90
C ILE A 72 -16.24 -7.40 2.23
N TYR A 73 -15.54 -7.91 1.20
CA TYR A 73 -15.94 -9.14 0.54
C TYR A 73 -15.96 -10.30 1.55
N GLY A 74 -17.09 -11.03 1.60
CA GLY A 74 -17.31 -12.09 2.57
C GLY A 74 -17.67 -11.60 3.99
N GLY A 75 -17.79 -10.28 4.20
CA GLY A 75 -18.33 -9.68 5.43
C GLY A 75 -17.63 -10.14 6.71
N GLU A 76 -18.44 -10.42 7.73
CA GLU A 76 -17.99 -10.85 9.06
C GLU A 76 -17.17 -12.15 9.02
N ASP A 77 -17.55 -13.12 8.18
CA ASP A 77 -16.83 -14.40 8.06
C ASP A 77 -15.36 -14.20 7.66
N THR A 78 -15.08 -13.18 6.83
CA THR A 78 -13.73 -12.86 6.38
C THR A 78 -12.93 -12.13 7.47
N LEU A 79 -13.60 -11.38 8.34
CA LEU A 79 -12.99 -10.69 9.47
C LEU A 79 -12.82 -11.55 10.72
N ALA A 80 -13.60 -12.62 10.86
CA ALA A 80 -13.62 -13.47 12.04
C ALA A 80 -12.22 -13.92 12.52
N PRO A 81 -11.26 -14.32 11.65
CA PRO A 81 -9.91 -14.66 12.10
C PRO A 81 -9.16 -13.50 12.77
N LEU A 82 -9.40 -12.26 12.31
CA LEU A 82 -8.80 -11.06 12.89
C LEU A 82 -9.42 -10.74 14.25
N GLU A 83 -10.75 -10.86 14.38
CA GLU A 83 -11.48 -10.67 15.64
C GLU A 83 -11.06 -11.68 16.72
N VAL A 84 -10.81 -12.94 16.33
CA VAL A 84 -10.28 -13.96 17.26
C VAL A 84 -8.91 -13.57 17.81
N LEU A 85 -8.06 -12.93 17.00
CA LEU A 85 -6.74 -12.47 17.42
C LEU A 85 -6.79 -11.16 18.23
N PHE A 86 -7.79 -10.33 17.98
CA PHE A 86 -8.01 -9.01 18.58
C PHE A 86 -9.49 -8.79 18.91
N PRO A 87 -9.96 -9.22 20.10
CA PRO A 87 -11.38 -9.14 20.47
C PRO A 87 -11.91 -7.70 20.59
N ASN A 88 -11.05 -6.72 20.84
CA ASN A 88 -11.41 -5.31 20.87
C ASN A 88 -11.47 -4.74 19.45
N PHE A 89 -12.43 -5.23 18.66
CA PHE A 89 -12.59 -4.92 17.26
C PHE A 89 -13.64 -3.82 17.02
N HIS A 90 -13.32 -2.87 16.14
CA HIS A 90 -14.13 -1.68 15.88
C HIS A 90 -14.22 -1.36 14.38
N THR A 91 -15.37 -0.87 13.96
CA THR A 91 -15.63 -0.22 12.66
C THR A 91 -16.31 1.13 12.88
N LYS A 92 -16.44 1.97 11.84
CA LYS A 92 -17.18 3.24 11.92
C LYS A 92 -18.59 3.08 12.49
N GLU A 93 -19.26 1.97 12.17
CA GLU A 93 -20.60 1.62 12.65
C GLU A 93 -20.63 1.25 14.15
N THR A 94 -19.51 0.76 14.71
CA THR A 94 -19.43 0.42 16.15
C THR A 94 -19.02 1.61 17.03
N VAL A 95 -18.31 2.59 16.47
CA VAL A 95 -17.78 3.76 17.22
C VAL A 95 -18.65 5.01 17.07
N SER A 96 -19.71 4.95 16.26
CA SER A 96 -20.64 6.05 16.00
C SER A 96 -22.08 5.54 16.06
N SER A 97 -23.03 6.42 16.36
CA SER A 97 -24.45 6.10 16.27
C SER A 97 -24.96 6.12 14.81
N ASN A 98 -26.05 5.41 14.55
CA ASN A 98 -26.69 5.45 13.23
C ASN A 98 -27.16 6.87 12.86
N GLU A 99 -27.59 7.65 13.85
CA GLU A 99 -28.01 9.04 13.70
C GLU A 99 -26.84 9.95 13.27
N GLU A 100 -25.65 9.74 13.85
CA GLU A 100 -24.44 10.49 13.47
C GLU A 100 -23.93 10.10 12.08
N LEU A 101 -24.09 8.83 11.68
CA LEU A 101 -23.66 8.34 10.36
C LEU A 101 -24.64 8.68 9.24
N ALA A 102 -25.93 8.83 9.54
CA ALA A 102 -27.00 9.04 8.55
C ALA A 102 -26.72 10.15 7.51
N PRO A 103 -26.14 11.32 7.87
CA PRO A 103 -25.82 12.37 6.90
C PRO A 103 -24.73 11.99 5.88
N PHE A 104 -23.91 10.97 6.19
CA PHE A 104 -22.75 10.58 5.41
C PHE A 104 -22.99 9.34 4.55
N LEU A 105 -23.99 8.50 4.87
CA LEU A 105 -24.25 7.20 4.22
C LEU A 105 -24.36 7.27 2.68
N LYS A 106 -24.83 8.40 2.13
CA LYS A 106 -24.98 8.59 0.68
C LYS A 106 -23.67 8.97 -0.04
N PHE A 107 -22.60 9.23 0.70
CA PHE A 107 -21.35 9.78 0.17
C PHE A 107 -20.17 8.93 0.66
N SER A 108 -19.67 8.05 -0.21
CA SER A 108 -18.53 7.18 0.07
C SER A 108 -17.29 7.97 0.54
N SER A 109 -17.01 9.12 -0.09
CA SER A 109 -15.92 10.02 0.27
C SER A 109 -16.05 10.58 1.69
N ARG A 110 -17.27 10.89 2.14
CA ARG A 110 -17.52 11.40 3.51
C ARG A 110 -17.41 10.28 4.55
N MET A 111 -17.86 9.08 4.22
CA MET A 111 -17.64 7.90 5.08
C MET A 111 -16.14 7.61 5.23
N ALA A 112 -15.38 7.68 4.13
CA ALA A 112 -13.93 7.51 4.15
C ALA A 112 -13.20 8.62 4.95
N ALA A 113 -13.76 9.82 5.03
CA ALA A 113 -13.21 10.89 5.87
C ALA A 113 -13.28 10.55 7.37
N ILE A 114 -14.31 9.81 7.81
CA ILE A 114 -14.39 9.30 9.19
C ILE A 114 -13.25 8.31 9.44
N ASP A 115 -13.07 7.35 8.54
CA ASP A 115 -11.97 6.39 8.60
C ASP A 115 -10.61 7.10 8.65
N PHE A 116 -10.44 8.18 7.86
CA PHE A 116 -9.22 8.98 7.84
C PHE A 116 -8.92 9.59 9.21
N ILE A 117 -9.94 10.18 9.86
CA ILE A 117 -9.78 10.82 11.17
C ILE A 117 -9.36 9.79 12.23
N VAL A 118 -10.00 8.62 12.25
CA VAL A 118 -9.66 7.55 13.20
C VAL A 118 -8.25 7.02 12.95
N CYS A 119 -7.88 6.78 11.68
CA CYS A 119 -6.54 6.33 11.31
C CYS A 119 -5.44 7.38 11.54
N ASP A 120 -5.73 8.68 11.43
CA ASP A 120 -4.79 9.74 11.78
C ASP A 120 -4.61 9.84 13.31
N GLY A 121 -5.71 9.65 14.05
CA GLY A 121 -5.75 9.65 15.50
C GLY A 121 -5.00 8.50 16.16
N SER A 122 -5.01 7.31 15.56
CA SER A 122 -4.51 6.06 16.17
C SER A 122 -3.01 6.02 16.49
N ASP A 123 -2.61 5.20 17.47
CA ASP A 123 -1.20 5.02 17.84
C ASP A 123 -0.36 4.38 16.73
N ALA A 124 -0.96 3.41 16.03
CA ALA A 124 -0.40 2.76 14.87
C ALA A 124 -1.43 2.64 13.74
N PHE A 125 -0.96 2.75 12.50
CA PHE A 125 -1.77 2.57 11.29
C PHE A 125 -1.15 1.47 10.43
N VAL A 126 -1.96 0.58 9.85
CA VAL A 126 -1.50 -0.48 8.94
C VAL A 126 -2.09 -0.24 7.56
N ALA A 127 -1.23 0.04 6.57
CA ALA A 127 -1.64 0.21 5.19
C ALA A 127 -1.64 -1.15 4.46
N ASN A 128 -2.75 -1.91 4.57
CA ASN A 128 -2.87 -3.21 3.89
C ASN A 128 -2.99 -3.08 2.34
N ASN A 129 -3.34 -1.89 1.86
CA ASN A 129 -3.24 -1.50 0.46
C ASN A 129 -2.53 -0.13 0.36
N ASN A 130 -1.85 0.13 -0.74
CA ASN A 130 -1.11 1.37 -0.97
C ASN A 130 -1.90 2.38 -1.83
N GLY A 131 -3.18 2.59 -1.50
CA GLY A 131 -4.04 3.59 -2.16
C GLY A 131 -3.78 5.03 -1.69
N ASN A 132 -4.51 6.01 -2.22
CA ASN A 132 -4.26 7.44 -1.93
C ASN A 132 -4.46 7.78 -0.45
N MET A 133 -5.48 7.21 0.19
CA MET A 133 -5.70 7.39 1.63
C MET A 133 -4.50 6.93 2.46
N ALA A 134 -3.90 5.78 2.12
CA ALA A 134 -2.73 5.26 2.81
C ALA A 134 -1.51 6.17 2.63
N LYS A 135 -1.32 6.71 1.42
CA LYS A 135 -0.25 7.66 1.10
C LYS A 135 -0.40 8.96 1.90
N ILE A 136 -1.59 9.56 1.90
CA ILE A 136 -1.85 10.81 2.64
C ILE A 136 -1.67 10.60 4.15
N LEU A 137 -2.19 9.51 4.71
CA LEU A 137 -1.99 9.15 6.12
C LEU A 137 -0.50 8.92 6.43
N ALA A 138 0.25 8.25 5.56
CA ALA A 138 1.67 8.03 5.76
C ALA A 138 2.45 9.34 5.85
N GLY A 139 2.20 10.29 4.96
CA GLY A 139 2.83 11.60 5.01
C GLY A 139 2.41 12.40 6.24
N ARG A 140 1.10 12.46 6.50
CA ARG A 140 0.57 13.20 7.65
C ARG A 140 1.13 12.67 8.98
N ARG A 141 1.04 11.35 9.20
CA ARG A 141 1.57 10.68 10.40
C ARG A 141 3.08 10.76 10.50
N ARG A 142 3.81 10.96 9.40
CA ARG A 142 5.28 11.13 9.44
C ARG A 142 5.70 12.53 9.89
N TYR A 143 5.03 13.58 9.40
CA TYR A 143 5.50 14.96 9.57
C TYR A 143 4.77 15.75 10.67
N PHE A 144 3.53 15.40 11.01
CA PHE A 144 2.73 16.10 12.03
C PHE A 144 2.75 15.37 13.38
N GLY A 145 3.95 15.16 13.93
CA GLY A 145 4.14 14.42 15.19
C GLY A 145 4.17 12.92 14.96
N HIS A 146 5.31 12.45 14.45
CA HIS A 146 5.57 11.07 14.01
C HIS A 146 4.75 10.01 14.77
N LYS A 147 3.91 9.28 14.04
CA LYS A 147 3.19 8.10 14.52
C LYS A 147 3.52 6.88 13.67
N ARG A 148 3.38 5.70 14.27
CA ARG A 148 3.72 4.42 13.63
C ARG A 148 2.82 4.17 12.41
N THR A 149 3.44 3.92 11.24
CA THR A 149 2.73 3.58 9.99
C THR A 149 3.36 2.34 9.39
N ILE A 150 2.70 1.19 9.57
CA ILE A 150 3.16 -0.13 9.17
C ILE A 150 2.68 -0.42 7.75
N ARG A 151 3.61 -0.72 6.86
CA ARG A 151 3.32 -1.24 5.52
C ARG A 151 3.70 -2.71 5.50
N PRO A 152 2.82 -3.64 5.17
CA PRO A 152 3.22 -5.04 5.05
C PRO A 152 4.21 -5.21 3.89
N ASN A 153 5.36 -5.83 4.14
CA ASN A 153 6.27 -6.29 3.09
C ASN A 153 5.72 -7.60 2.49
N ALA A 154 4.57 -7.48 1.81
CA ALA A 154 3.75 -8.61 1.37
C ALA A 154 4.53 -9.63 0.53
N LYS A 155 5.48 -9.17 -0.29
CA LYS A 155 6.36 -10.02 -1.11
C LYS A 155 7.19 -10.99 -0.28
N GLN A 156 7.74 -10.53 0.85
CA GLN A 156 8.56 -11.36 1.72
C GLN A 156 7.73 -12.10 2.78
N LEU A 157 6.60 -11.53 3.20
CA LEU A 157 5.69 -12.15 4.16
C LEU A 157 4.93 -13.33 3.54
N TYR A 158 4.55 -13.27 2.27
CA TYR A 158 3.76 -14.32 1.62
C TYR A 158 4.38 -15.73 1.72
N PRO A 159 5.67 -15.95 1.37
CA PRO A 159 6.31 -17.26 1.56
C PRO A 159 6.37 -17.70 3.04
N LEU A 160 6.40 -16.75 3.98
CA LEU A 160 6.42 -17.05 5.40
C LEU A 160 5.05 -17.52 5.90
N PHE A 161 3.96 -16.88 5.45
CA PHE A 161 2.59 -17.33 5.74
C PHE A 161 2.33 -18.73 5.21
N MET A 162 2.78 -19.05 4.00
CA MET A 162 2.66 -20.40 3.43
C MET A 162 3.39 -21.49 4.25
N LYS A 163 4.44 -21.11 5.00
CA LYS A 163 5.19 -22.02 5.88
C LYS A 163 4.69 -22.02 7.32
N ARG A 164 3.66 -21.23 7.66
CA ARG A 164 3.21 -21.00 9.06
C ARG A 164 2.93 -22.29 9.83
N GLY A 165 2.33 -23.29 9.18
CA GLY A 165 2.02 -24.60 9.77
C GLY A 165 3.24 -25.49 10.05
N ASN A 166 4.40 -25.18 9.44
CA ASN A 166 5.62 -25.98 9.53
C ASN A 166 6.69 -25.37 10.46
N ILE A 167 6.43 -24.20 11.05
CA ILE A 167 7.39 -23.48 11.89
C ILE A 167 6.78 -23.07 13.24
N SER A 168 7.62 -22.99 14.27
CA SER A 168 7.20 -22.54 15.60
C SER A 168 6.80 -21.06 15.59
N TRP A 169 5.96 -20.65 16.54
CA TRP A 169 5.58 -19.24 16.69
C TRP A 169 6.78 -18.32 16.92
N GLY A 170 7.76 -18.75 17.72
CA GLY A 170 8.97 -17.98 17.97
C GLY A 170 9.79 -17.72 16.70
N ALA A 171 9.95 -18.75 15.86
CA ALA A 171 10.64 -18.63 14.57
C ALA A 171 9.86 -17.71 13.61
N PHE A 172 8.54 -17.93 13.46
CA PHE A 172 7.67 -17.09 12.65
C PHE A 172 7.73 -15.62 13.07
N SER A 173 7.57 -15.35 14.38
CA SER A 173 7.56 -13.99 14.92
C SER A 173 8.91 -13.29 14.76
N SER A 174 10.02 -14.00 14.94
CA SER A 174 11.36 -13.47 14.68
C SER A 174 11.52 -13.09 13.20
N GLU A 175 11.10 -13.95 12.28
CA GLU A 175 11.24 -13.71 10.84
C GLU A 175 10.36 -12.54 10.37
N VAL A 176 9.11 -12.43 10.85
CA VAL A 176 8.24 -11.27 10.57
C VAL A 176 8.91 -9.96 11.00
N ARG A 177 9.51 -9.92 12.19
CA ARG A 177 10.21 -8.73 12.69
C ARG A 177 11.42 -8.37 11.82
N ILE A 178 12.13 -9.35 11.28
CA ILE A 178 13.24 -9.13 10.36
C ILE A 178 12.73 -8.56 9.03
N ILE A 179 11.72 -9.20 8.44
CA ILE A 179 11.11 -8.82 7.15
C ILE A 179 10.51 -7.41 7.19
N GLN A 180 9.90 -7.02 8.32
CA GLN A 180 9.24 -5.72 8.49
C GLN A 180 10.21 -4.58 8.84
N LYS A 181 11.51 -4.83 9.04
CA LYS A 181 12.48 -3.74 9.24
C LYS A 181 12.48 -2.82 8.02
N GLY A 182 12.36 -1.51 8.26
CA GLY A 182 12.27 -0.51 7.19
C GLY A 182 10.90 -0.42 6.52
N TYR A 183 9.87 -1.05 7.09
CA TYR A 183 8.47 -0.92 6.65
C TYR A 183 7.54 -0.45 7.79
N MET A 184 8.12 0.20 8.79
CA MET A 184 7.42 0.63 10.00
C MET A 184 7.16 2.13 10.05
N GLY A 185 7.39 2.85 8.94
CA GLY A 185 7.10 4.27 8.84
C GLY A 185 8.10 5.13 9.61
N GLU A 186 9.36 4.72 9.64
CA GLU A 186 10.41 5.50 10.30
C GLU A 186 10.57 6.87 9.62
N PRO A 187 10.86 7.97 10.34
CA PRO A 187 10.87 9.31 9.76
C PRO A 187 11.78 9.45 8.53
N MET A 188 12.91 8.73 8.53
CA MET A 188 13.92 8.75 7.47
C MET A 188 13.95 7.45 6.66
N GLU A 189 12.84 6.70 6.61
CA GLU A 189 12.73 5.46 5.82
C GLU A 189 12.97 5.71 4.32
N ILE A 190 12.53 6.87 3.81
CA ILE A 190 12.65 7.26 2.41
C ILE A 190 13.57 8.47 2.30
N MET A 191 14.50 8.44 1.34
CA MET A 191 15.39 9.56 1.08
C MET A 191 14.63 10.78 0.56
N PRO A 192 14.97 12.00 1.00
CA PRO A 192 14.39 13.23 0.45
C PRO A 192 14.47 13.26 -1.09
N GLY A 193 13.36 13.61 -1.75
CA GLY A 193 13.26 13.65 -3.21
C GLY A 193 12.98 12.30 -3.89
N ARG A 194 12.80 11.21 -3.13
CA ARG A 194 12.23 9.94 -3.62
C ARG A 194 10.85 9.69 -3.02
N GLY A 195 10.00 9.02 -3.78
CA GLY A 195 8.64 8.69 -3.40
C GLY A 195 7.65 9.81 -3.67
N GLU A 196 6.37 9.52 -3.46
CA GLU A 196 5.28 10.46 -3.73
C GLU A 196 5.20 11.56 -2.67
N PHE A 197 4.92 12.80 -3.10
CA PHE A 197 4.84 13.97 -2.22
C PHE A 197 3.84 13.77 -1.09
N HIS A 198 2.67 13.16 -1.34
CA HIS A 198 1.65 12.96 -0.32
C HIS A 198 2.08 12.00 0.79
N ALA A 199 2.93 11.02 0.47
CA ALA A 199 3.47 10.07 1.45
C ALA A 199 4.79 10.55 2.10
N ASN A 200 5.53 11.42 1.40
CA ASN A 200 6.83 11.93 1.84
C ASN A 200 6.94 13.44 1.57
N PRO A 201 6.09 14.29 2.18
CA PRO A 201 6.13 15.72 1.89
C PRO A 201 7.46 16.32 2.34
N ALA A 202 8.02 17.25 1.57
CA ALA A 202 9.28 17.90 1.95
C ALA A 202 9.06 18.77 3.19
N ALA A 203 9.78 18.51 4.29
CA ALA A 203 9.67 19.30 5.52
C ALA A 203 10.19 20.73 5.35
N CYS A 204 11.18 20.95 4.48
CA CYS A 204 11.80 22.26 4.31
C CYS A 204 12.15 22.54 2.84
N ILE A 205 11.34 23.37 2.18
CA ILE A 205 11.60 23.87 0.82
C ILE A 205 12.92 24.68 0.77
N CYS A 206 13.32 25.25 1.91
CA CYS A 206 14.50 26.11 2.03
C CYS A 206 15.80 25.33 2.33
N GLU A 207 15.72 24.02 2.59
CA GLU A 207 16.90 23.23 2.91
C GLU A 207 17.72 23.00 1.64
N LYS A 208 18.80 23.78 1.51
CA LYS A 208 19.77 23.61 0.44
C LYS A 208 20.48 22.27 0.68
N THR A 209 20.10 21.23 -0.06
CA THR A 209 20.94 20.04 -0.19
C THR A 209 22.31 20.53 -0.66
N SER A 210 23.30 20.46 0.22
CA SER A 210 24.67 20.81 -0.13
C SER A 210 25.10 19.83 -1.22
N ARG A 211 25.03 20.25 -2.49
CA ARG A 211 25.49 19.49 -3.68
C ARG A 211 27.02 19.36 -3.72
N ASN A 212 27.69 19.21 -2.57
CA ASN A 212 29.15 19.29 -2.41
C ASN A 212 29.72 18.07 -1.68
N SER A 213 29.23 16.86 -1.95
CA SER A 213 29.95 15.63 -1.55
C SER A 213 30.03 14.56 -2.66
N LEU A 214 29.50 14.83 -3.84
CA LEU A 214 29.66 13.99 -5.02
C LEU A 214 30.20 14.92 -6.12
N VAL A 215 31.37 14.57 -6.68
CA VAL A 215 32.15 15.34 -7.67
C VAL A 215 33.18 16.32 -7.05
N LYS A 216 34.28 15.78 -6.52
CA LYS A 216 35.66 16.08 -6.96
C LYS A 216 36.67 15.24 -6.19
N SER A 217 37.07 14.12 -6.78
CA SER A 217 38.39 13.53 -6.58
C SER A 217 38.78 12.77 -7.84
N SER A 218 39.08 13.52 -8.89
CA SER A 218 39.80 13.01 -10.06
C SER A 218 40.83 14.05 -10.51
N SER A 219 41.89 14.22 -9.71
CA SER A 219 43.17 14.76 -10.18
C SER A 219 44.29 14.24 -9.26
N ARG A 220 45.13 13.37 -9.79
CA ARG A 220 46.37 12.90 -9.15
C ARG A 220 47.45 13.99 -9.24
N SER A 221 48.12 14.32 -8.15
CA SER A 221 49.60 14.44 -8.13
C SER A 221 50.16 14.37 -6.69
N ASN A 222 50.93 13.31 -6.45
CA ASN A 222 51.99 13.03 -5.46
C ASN A 222 52.31 14.05 -4.34
N GLN A 223 52.20 13.60 -3.09
CA GLN A 223 53.27 13.53 -2.07
C GLN A 223 52.79 12.71 -0.84
N GLU A 224 53.62 11.79 -0.35
CA GLU A 224 53.39 10.87 0.80
C GLU A 224 53.69 11.53 2.19
N PRO A 225 53.67 10.82 3.33
CA PRO A 225 52.54 10.16 4.00
C PRO A 225 52.41 10.61 5.48
N VAL A 226 51.22 10.54 6.07
CA VAL A 226 51.09 10.44 7.54
C VAL A 226 50.03 9.39 7.85
N ASN A 227 50.47 8.35 8.56
CA ASN A 227 49.66 7.27 9.08
C ASN A 227 48.65 7.78 10.10
N ASP A 228 47.40 7.34 10.00
CA ASP A 228 46.68 6.89 11.18
C ASP A 228 45.68 5.79 10.84
N THR A 229 45.79 4.71 11.61
CA THR A 229 45.06 3.46 11.45
C THR A 229 43.75 3.55 12.19
N VAL A 230 42.60 3.47 11.49
CA VAL A 230 41.35 2.98 12.10
C VAL A 230 40.59 2.12 11.11
N ILE A 231 40.50 0.84 11.45
CA ILE A 231 39.72 -0.19 10.77
C ILE A 231 38.24 0.05 11.10
N GLY A 232 37.43 0.34 10.08
CA GLY A 232 35.96 0.36 10.18
C GLY A 232 35.35 -0.36 8.98
N LYS A 233 34.85 -1.58 9.20
CA LYS A 233 34.17 -2.42 8.20
C LYS A 233 32.96 -1.71 7.59
N ALA A 234 32.92 -1.60 6.27
CA ALA A 234 31.72 -1.24 5.52
C ALA A 234 30.70 -2.40 5.59
N ILE A 235 29.56 -2.17 6.23
CA ILE A 235 28.40 -3.07 6.16
C ILE A 235 27.58 -2.68 4.93
N GLY A 236 27.38 -3.65 4.04
CA GLY A 236 26.68 -3.49 2.76
C GLY A 236 25.24 -2.98 2.93
N LYS A 237 24.85 -2.08 2.02
CA LYS A 237 23.50 -1.51 1.91
C LYS A 237 22.54 -2.57 1.33
N PRO A 238 21.34 -2.79 1.90
CA PRO A 238 20.31 -3.55 1.22
C PRO A 238 19.70 -2.71 0.07
N PRO A 239 19.26 -3.36 -1.02
CA PRO A 239 18.69 -2.67 -2.16
C PRO A 239 17.27 -2.18 -1.85
N TYR A 240 17.01 -0.89 -2.03
CA TYR A 240 15.67 -0.30 -1.98
C TYR A 240 14.97 -0.58 -3.32
N PRO A 241 13.75 -1.16 -3.34
CA PRO A 241 12.96 -1.18 -4.55
C PRO A 241 12.41 0.22 -4.82
N VAL A 242 12.85 0.83 -5.91
CA VAL A 242 12.19 1.97 -6.53
C VAL A 242 11.01 1.40 -7.30
N TYR A 243 9.79 1.66 -6.85
CA TYR A 243 8.60 1.40 -7.67
C TYR A 243 8.36 2.66 -8.49
N THR A 244 8.83 2.63 -9.73
CA THR A 244 8.27 3.44 -10.82
C THR A 244 7.14 2.63 -11.43
N ASP A 245 5.98 3.23 -11.66
CA ASP A 245 4.86 2.63 -12.40
C ASP A 245 5.15 2.49 -13.92
N GLU A 246 6.43 2.45 -14.30
CA GLU A 246 6.89 2.36 -15.69
C GLU A 246 7.73 1.10 -15.88
N GLU A 247 7.11 -0.08 -15.85
CA GLU A 247 7.56 -1.25 -16.63
C GLU A 247 6.31 -2.07 -17.04
N VAL A 248 5.50 -1.46 -17.89
CA VAL A 248 4.70 -2.21 -18.87
C VAL A 248 5.58 -2.27 -20.12
N ASP A 249 6.49 -3.24 -20.15
CA ASP A 249 7.15 -3.59 -21.41
C ASP A 249 6.54 -4.90 -21.91
N GLY A 250 5.97 -4.80 -23.10
CA GLY A 250 5.34 -5.89 -23.82
C GLY A 250 6.36 -6.55 -24.72
N SER A 251 6.42 -7.87 -24.65
CA SER A 251 6.80 -8.68 -25.80
C SER A 251 6.13 -10.02 -25.64
N ASP A 252 5.19 -10.33 -26.51
CA ASP A 252 5.05 -11.65 -27.12
C ASP A 252 4.22 -11.43 -28.39
N THR A 253 4.96 -11.20 -29.47
CA THR A 253 4.49 -11.27 -30.84
C THR A 253 4.20 -12.72 -31.19
N GLU A 254 2.95 -13.03 -31.55
CA GLU A 254 2.68 -14.11 -32.51
C GLU A 254 1.74 -13.59 -33.60
N ASP A 255 2.20 -13.80 -34.83
CA ASP A 255 1.58 -13.49 -36.13
C ASP A 255 0.23 -14.22 -36.33
N ASP A 256 -0.73 -13.58 -37.00
CA ASP A 256 -1.26 -13.93 -38.34
C ASP A 256 -2.47 -13.02 -38.73
N PRO A 257 -2.90 -12.91 -40.00
CA PRO A 257 -3.20 -11.62 -40.61
C PRO A 257 -4.69 -11.53 -40.98
N THR A 258 -5.22 -10.32 -41.12
CA THR A 258 -6.14 -9.96 -42.21
C THR A 258 -6.54 -8.50 -42.05
N GLY A 259 -6.13 -7.69 -43.03
CA GLY A 259 -6.52 -6.29 -43.12
C GLY A 259 -7.85 -6.10 -43.87
N ARG A 260 -8.65 -5.15 -43.38
CA ARG A 260 -9.53 -4.22 -44.12
C ARG A 260 -10.13 -3.28 -43.06
N GLY A 261 -9.81 -1.98 -43.04
CA GLY A 261 -10.54 -0.90 -43.76
C GLY A 261 -11.89 -0.63 -43.06
N GLU A 262 -12.33 0.56 -42.63
CA GLU A 262 -12.06 1.96 -42.98
C GLU A 262 -12.61 2.86 -41.84
N THR A 263 -12.24 4.14 -41.90
CA THR A 263 -12.67 5.34 -41.14
C THR A 263 -14.18 5.62 -41.11
N ILE A 264 -14.66 6.46 -40.17
CA ILE A 264 -15.46 7.69 -40.39
C ILE A 264 -15.76 8.39 -39.04
N ASP A 265 -15.51 9.71 -39.01
CA ASP A 265 -15.84 10.70 -37.98
C ASP A 265 -17.35 11.05 -37.92
N ALA A 266 -17.81 11.51 -36.76
CA ALA A 266 -18.87 12.53 -36.67
C ALA A 266 -18.90 13.19 -35.28
N GLU A 267 -18.59 14.48 -35.24
CA GLU A 267 -18.88 15.40 -34.14
C GLU A 267 -20.38 15.74 -34.09
N ALA A 268 -20.92 15.97 -32.89
CA ALA A 268 -22.09 16.84 -32.69
C ALA A 268 -22.08 17.42 -31.26
N ASP A 269 -22.31 18.73 -31.22
CA ASP A 269 -22.16 19.69 -30.13
C ASP A 269 -23.22 19.64 -29.00
N ASP A 270 -22.74 20.07 -27.84
CA ASP A 270 -23.33 20.95 -26.81
C ASP A 270 -24.36 20.46 -25.77
N ASP A 271 -24.15 21.05 -24.58
CA ASP A 271 -25.03 21.33 -23.46
C ASP A 271 -25.07 20.35 -22.25
N SER A 272 -24.13 20.53 -21.30
CA SER A 272 -24.39 20.39 -19.85
C SER A 272 -23.18 20.76 -18.98
N VAL A 273 -22.92 22.06 -18.81
CA VAL A 273 -21.81 22.63 -18.01
C VAL A 273 -22.12 22.68 -16.49
N VAL A 274 -22.89 21.73 -15.94
CA VAL A 274 -23.22 21.74 -14.49
C VAL A 274 -22.93 20.39 -13.80
N ARG A 275 -22.24 19.46 -14.46
CA ARG A 275 -21.91 18.12 -13.90
C ARG A 275 -20.43 17.79 -13.79
N ARG A 276 -19.52 18.67 -14.24
CA ARG A 276 -18.10 18.31 -14.40
C ARG A 276 -17.25 18.47 -13.14
N GLU A 277 -17.59 19.37 -12.22
CA GLU A 277 -16.72 19.63 -11.05
C GLU A 277 -16.78 18.54 -9.97
N ASP A 278 -17.86 17.75 -9.90
CA ASP A 278 -17.99 16.67 -8.92
C ASP A 278 -17.38 15.34 -9.39
N SER A 279 -17.24 15.13 -10.71
CA SER A 279 -16.68 13.88 -11.26
C SER A 279 -15.17 13.79 -11.08
N GLU A 280 -14.45 14.91 -11.15
CA GLU A 280 -12.99 14.92 -10.95
C GLU A 280 -12.62 14.69 -9.48
N LEU A 281 -13.45 15.13 -8.53
CA LEU A 281 -13.24 14.89 -7.10
C LEU A 281 -13.57 13.45 -6.68
N GLU A 282 -14.54 12.80 -7.33
CA GLU A 282 -14.80 11.37 -7.12
C GLU A 282 -13.66 10.49 -7.65
N GLU A 283 -12.97 10.92 -8.71
CA GLU A 283 -11.82 10.20 -9.28
C GLU A 283 -10.55 10.39 -8.44
N ILE A 284 -10.35 11.56 -7.83
CA ILE A 284 -9.19 11.83 -6.94
C ILE A 284 -9.30 11.10 -5.58
N LEU A 285 -10.51 10.79 -5.11
CA LEU A 285 -10.75 10.20 -3.79
C LEU A 285 -11.06 8.69 -3.82
N SER A 286 -11.16 8.06 -5.00
CA SER A 286 -11.59 6.65 -5.13
C SER A 286 -10.50 5.63 -5.44
N ASP A 287 -9.22 6.01 -5.46
CA ASP A 287 -8.06 5.08 -5.59
C ASP A 287 -7.13 5.05 -4.37
#